data_AF-A0A963H6J7-F1
#
_entry.id   AF-A0A963H6J7-F1
#
_cell.length_a   1.000
_cell.length_b   1.000
_cell.length_c   1.000
_cell.angle_alpha   90.00
_cell.angle_beta   90.00
_cell.angle_gamma   90.00
#
_symmetry.space_group_name_H-M   'P 1'
#
loop_
_entity.id
_entity.type
_entity.pdbx_description
1 polymer ?
#
loop_
_entity_poly.entity_id
_entity_poly.type
_entity_poly.pdbx_seq_one_letter_code
_entity_poly.pdbx_strand_id
1 'polypeptide(L)'
;RAASIEEAVRGADIVTTVTADKTRATVLAADMIEPGMHLNAVGGDCPGKTELAAAILERARVVVEYEAQSRIEGEIQQMQPGFAVTELWEVLAGKAQGRGSADEITVFDSVGFALEDFSTLRYLYQRARSARIGRDIELIPELEDPRDLFGLLRETGAMNRPAQLETA
;
A
#
# COMPACT_ATOMS: atom_id res chain seq x y z
N ARG A 1 -4.12 16.21 23.59
CA ARG A 1 -4.74 16.33 22.25
C ARG A 1 -4.30 17.67 21.72
N ALA A 2 -3.72 17.70 20.52
CA ALA A 2 -3.39 18.95 19.83
C ALA A 2 -4.65 19.57 19.22
N ALA A 3 -4.67 20.89 19.07
CA ALA A 3 -5.77 21.66 18.46
C ALA A 3 -5.52 21.99 16.98
N SER A 4 -4.30 21.75 16.48
CA SER A 4 -3.93 21.93 15.06
C SER A 4 -2.87 20.90 14.63
N ILE A 5 -2.63 20.79 13.32
CA ILE A 5 -1.55 19.96 12.77
C ILE A 5 -0.19 20.49 13.25
N GLU A 6 0.02 21.80 13.19
CA GLU A 6 1.26 22.44 13.65
C GLU A 6 1.57 22.11 15.13
N GLU A 7 0.56 22.16 16.01
CA GLU A 7 0.74 21.78 17.40
C GLU A 7 1.03 20.27 17.56
N ALA A 8 0.45 19.43 16.71
CA ALA A 8 0.66 17.99 16.76
C ALA A 8 2.08 17.57 16.34
N VAL A 9 2.71 18.30 15.41
CA VAL A 9 4.02 17.93 14.86
C VAL A 9 5.19 18.65 15.52
N ARG A 10 4.94 19.74 16.25
CA ARG A 10 5.99 20.51 16.92
C ARG A 10 6.81 19.63 17.87
N GLY A 11 8.13 19.56 17.63
CA GLY A 11 9.08 18.76 18.39
C GLY A 11 8.91 17.24 18.24
N ALA A 12 8.15 16.75 17.25
CA ALA A 12 8.03 15.33 16.99
C ALA A 12 9.24 14.81 16.20
N ASP A 13 9.84 13.70 16.62
CA ASP A 13 10.94 13.07 15.85
C ASP A 13 10.42 12.38 14.57
N ILE A 14 9.17 11.89 14.63
CA ILE A 14 8.51 11.17 13.53
C ILE A 14 7.10 11.73 13.35
N VAL A 15 6.72 12.04 12.12
CA VAL A 15 5.37 12.40 11.73
C VAL A 15 4.84 11.37 10.75
N THR A 16 3.64 10.84 11.00
CA THR A 16 2.94 9.95 10.08
C THR A 16 1.69 10.65 9.56
N THR A 17 1.56 10.77 8.25
CA THR A 17 0.36 11.29 7.59
C THR A 17 -0.40 10.14 6.95
N VAL A 18 -1.68 10.03 7.30
CA VAL A 18 -2.61 8.96 6.91
C VAL A 18 -4.01 9.55 6.66
N THR A 19 -4.05 10.72 6.04
CA THR A 19 -5.30 11.41 5.74
C THR A 19 -5.93 10.87 4.46
N ALA A 20 -7.25 11.05 4.35
CA ALA A 20 -8.03 10.58 3.21
C ALA A 20 -8.81 11.73 2.58
N ASP A 21 -8.11 12.56 1.81
CA ASP A 21 -8.69 13.60 0.97
C ASP A 21 -8.18 13.44 -0.47
N LYS A 22 -9.08 13.32 -1.44
CA LYS A 22 -8.71 13.08 -2.86
C LYS A 22 -8.42 14.39 -3.58
N THR A 23 -7.36 15.05 -3.12
CA THR A 23 -6.88 16.32 -3.65
C THR A 23 -5.39 16.48 -3.39
N ARG A 24 -4.78 17.50 -3.99
CA ARG A 24 -3.40 17.90 -3.69
C ARG A 24 -3.40 18.74 -2.42
N ALA A 25 -3.46 18.09 -1.26
CA ALA A 25 -3.43 18.75 0.03
C ALA A 25 -1.99 19.08 0.45
N THR A 26 -1.85 20.10 1.29
CA THR A 26 -0.63 20.40 2.02
C THR A 26 -0.92 20.27 3.51
N VAL A 27 -1.20 19.03 3.93
CA VAL A 27 -1.40 18.66 5.33
C VAL A 27 -0.19 19.08 6.16
N LEU A 28 1.02 18.83 5.66
CA LEU A 28 2.26 19.39 6.20
C LEU A 28 2.81 20.48 5.29
N ALA A 29 3.01 21.66 5.86
CA ALA A 29 3.73 22.76 5.25
C ALA A 29 5.23 22.72 5.64
N ALA A 30 6.09 23.31 4.81
CA ALA A 30 7.55 23.20 4.98
C ALA A 30 8.10 23.90 6.22
N ASP A 31 7.38 24.87 6.78
CA ASP A 31 7.71 25.57 8.03
C ASP A 31 7.36 24.76 9.29
N MET A 32 6.60 23.67 9.14
CA MET A 32 6.29 22.75 10.22
C MET A 32 7.37 21.68 10.43
N ILE A 33 8.35 21.58 9.52
CA ILE A 33 9.37 20.52 9.53
C ILE A 33 10.66 21.02 10.18
N GLU A 34 11.08 20.31 11.23
CA GLU A 34 12.29 20.57 12.00
C GLU A 34 13.45 19.65 11.54
N PRO A 35 14.72 20.04 11.74
CA PRO A 35 15.86 19.18 11.45
C PRO A 35 15.76 17.82 12.16
N GLY A 36 16.17 16.77 11.46
CA GLY A 36 16.18 15.39 11.98
C GLY A 36 14.86 14.64 11.88
N MET A 37 13.74 15.31 11.59
CA MET A 37 12.44 14.66 11.46
C MET A 37 12.44 13.54 10.41
N HIS A 38 11.71 12.46 10.73
CA HIS A 38 11.30 11.46 9.76
C HIS A 38 9.81 11.58 9.44
N LEU A 39 9.47 11.66 8.16
CA LEU A 39 8.11 11.73 7.67
C LEU A 39 7.75 10.39 7.03
N ASN A 40 6.71 9.76 7.57
CA ASN A 40 6.06 8.58 7.00
C ASN A 40 4.79 9.06 6.27
N ALA A 41 4.92 9.35 4.97
CA ALA A 41 3.84 9.87 4.14
C ALA A 41 3.11 8.70 3.48
N VAL A 42 1.91 8.38 3.97
CA VAL A 42 1.15 7.17 3.59
C VAL A 42 -0.19 7.53 2.96
N GLY A 43 -0.76 8.69 3.30
CA GLY A 43 -2.06 9.10 2.80
C GLY A 43 -2.02 9.57 1.35
N GLY A 44 -0.89 10.00 0.79
CA GLY A 44 -0.76 10.32 -0.64
C GLY A 44 -0.48 9.07 -1.47
N ASP A 45 -1.50 8.47 -2.09
CA ASP A 45 -1.41 7.11 -2.68
C ASP A 45 -1.97 7.01 -4.11
N CYS A 46 -2.27 8.12 -4.77
CA CYS A 46 -2.80 8.08 -6.14
C CYS A 46 -2.53 9.37 -6.91
N PRO A 47 -2.68 9.37 -8.25
CA PRO A 47 -2.50 10.57 -9.06
C PRO A 47 -3.46 11.68 -8.62
N GLY A 48 -2.92 12.84 -8.30
CA GLY A 48 -3.65 14.01 -7.82
C GLY A 48 -3.97 14.01 -6.32
N LYS A 49 -3.47 13.05 -5.53
CA LYS A 49 -3.64 12.96 -4.08
C LYS A 49 -2.29 13.03 -3.37
N THR A 50 -2.08 14.09 -2.60
CA THR A 50 -0.81 14.35 -1.87
C THR A 50 -1.12 14.97 -0.51
N GLU A 51 -0.19 14.85 0.44
CA GLU A 51 -0.27 15.37 1.80
C GLU A 51 0.84 16.38 2.11
N LEU A 52 1.98 16.32 1.43
CA LEU A 52 3.15 17.15 1.72
C LEU A 52 3.27 18.31 0.73
N ALA A 53 3.67 19.48 1.22
CA ALA A 53 4.16 20.53 0.34
C ALA A 53 5.46 20.06 -0.37
N ALA A 54 5.57 20.27 -1.69
CA ALA A 54 6.76 19.89 -2.49
C ALA A 54 8.10 20.39 -1.90
N ALA A 55 8.12 21.57 -1.27
CA ALA A 55 9.31 22.12 -0.62
C ALA A 55 9.86 21.25 0.54
N ILE A 56 9.05 20.34 1.09
CA ILE A 56 9.52 19.33 2.06
C ILE A 56 10.38 18.29 1.34
N LEU A 57 9.94 17.81 0.17
CA LEU A 57 10.64 16.82 -0.64
C LEU A 57 12.00 17.36 -1.09
N GLU A 58 12.06 18.63 -1.50
CA GLU A 58 13.30 19.30 -1.93
C GLU A 58 14.37 19.38 -0.84
N ARG A 59 13.96 19.34 0.44
CA ARG A 59 14.85 19.47 1.61
C ARG A 59 15.13 18.14 2.30
N ALA A 60 14.50 17.06 1.86
CA ALA A 60 14.56 15.75 2.50
C ALA A 60 15.26 14.73 1.61
N ARG A 61 15.83 13.70 2.23
CA ARG A 61 16.12 12.45 1.55
C ARG A 61 14.81 11.69 1.38
N VAL A 62 14.38 11.50 0.13
CA VAL A 62 13.14 10.77 -0.19
C VAL A 62 13.47 9.32 -0.51
N VAL A 63 12.81 8.42 0.22
CA VAL A 63 12.87 6.98 0.04
C VAL A 63 11.48 6.50 -0.41
N VAL A 64 11.44 5.61 -1.40
CA VAL A 64 10.20 5.09 -2.03
C VAL A 64 10.15 3.56 -1.99
N GLU A 65 8.99 2.97 -2.25
CA GLU A 65 8.82 1.51 -2.38
C GLU A 65 9.29 1.04 -3.76
N TYR A 66 8.49 1.29 -4.80
CA TYR A 66 8.79 1.01 -6.20
C TYR A 66 8.72 2.31 -6.99
N GLU A 67 9.89 2.79 -7.44
CA GLU A 67 10.02 4.15 -7.96
C GLU A 67 9.03 4.44 -9.10
N ALA A 68 8.90 3.54 -10.07
CA ALA A 68 8.05 3.78 -11.24
C ALA A 68 6.57 4.04 -10.87
N GLN A 69 6.08 3.43 -9.77
CA GLN A 69 4.74 3.65 -9.25
C GLN A 69 4.67 4.94 -8.41
N SER A 70 5.61 5.14 -7.49
CA SER A 70 5.64 6.35 -6.64
C SER A 70 5.75 7.64 -7.47
N ARG A 71 6.40 7.60 -8.65
CA ARG A 71 6.45 8.74 -9.60
C ARG A 71 5.08 9.18 -10.11
N ILE A 72 4.10 8.29 -10.09
CA ILE A 72 2.75 8.51 -10.59
C ILE A 72 1.79 8.81 -9.43
N GLU A 73 1.99 8.13 -8.29
CA GLU A 73 1.00 8.04 -7.22
C GLU A 73 1.41 8.72 -5.92
N GLY A 74 2.70 8.81 -5.62
CA GLY A 74 3.21 9.30 -4.34
C GLY A 74 3.34 10.80 -4.27
N GLU A 75 3.95 11.29 -3.19
CA GLU A 75 4.29 12.70 -2.99
C GLU A 75 5.21 13.21 -4.12
N ILE A 76 6.14 12.38 -4.59
CA ILE A 76 7.08 12.76 -5.66
C ILE A 76 6.44 13.00 -7.02
N GLN A 77 5.14 12.74 -7.20
CA GLN A 77 4.39 13.14 -8.40
C GLN A 77 4.39 14.67 -8.60
N GLN A 78 4.70 15.44 -7.54
CA GLN A 78 4.86 16.90 -7.57
C GLN A 78 6.20 17.33 -8.18
N MET A 79 7.16 16.41 -8.30
CA MET A 79 8.55 16.71 -8.66
C MET A 79 8.82 16.47 -10.14
N GLN A 80 9.89 17.08 -10.65
CA GLN A 80 10.36 16.83 -12.01
C GLN A 80 10.80 15.36 -12.19
N PRO A 81 10.69 14.76 -13.39
CA PRO A 81 11.01 13.34 -13.62
C PRO A 81 12.42 12.90 -13.19
N GLY A 82 13.39 13.82 -13.11
CA GLY A 82 14.77 13.55 -12.68
C GLY A 82 15.04 13.79 -11.19
N PHE A 83 14.02 14.11 -10.38
CA PHE A 83 14.18 14.34 -8.93
C PHE A 83 14.72 13.08 -8.26
N ALA A 84 15.87 13.16 -7.57
CA ALA A 84 16.50 11.97 -7.01
C ALA A 84 15.69 11.34 -5.88
N VAL A 85 15.52 10.02 -5.92
CA VAL A 85 14.93 9.21 -4.85
C VAL A 85 15.79 7.98 -4.62
N THR A 86 15.56 7.28 -3.51
CA THR A 86 16.22 6.00 -3.21
C THR A 86 15.15 4.94 -2.98
N GLU A 87 15.27 3.76 -3.58
CA GLU A 87 14.32 2.68 -3.28
C GLU A 87 14.65 2.05 -1.91
N LEU A 88 13.63 1.78 -1.11
CA LEU A 88 13.77 1.27 0.25
C LEU A 88 14.59 -0.04 0.29
N TRP A 89 14.40 -0.91 -0.71
CA TRP A 89 15.12 -2.18 -0.80
C TRP A 89 16.64 -1.98 -0.92
N GLU A 90 17.10 -0.90 -1.56
CA GLU A 90 18.53 -0.60 -1.70
C GLU A 90 19.13 -0.22 -0.34
N VAL A 91 18.38 0.54 0.47
CA VAL A 91 18.77 0.88 1.84
C VAL A 91 18.85 -0.38 2.69
N LEU A 92 17.81 -1.23 2.64
CA LEU A 92 17.77 -2.50 3.40
C LEU A 92 18.87 -3.47 2.98
N ALA A 93 19.26 -3.47 1.70
CA ALA A 93 20.35 -4.29 1.17
C ALA A 93 21.76 -3.69 1.40
N GLY A 94 21.85 -2.49 2.02
CA GLY A 94 23.13 -1.78 2.21
C GLY A 94 23.77 -1.27 0.91
N LYS A 95 22.99 -1.16 -0.17
CA LYS A 95 23.43 -0.64 -1.48
C LYS A 95 23.30 0.87 -1.58
N ALA A 96 22.35 1.44 -0.84
CA ALA A 96 22.17 2.87 -0.70
C ALA A 96 22.24 3.28 0.78
N GLN A 97 22.64 4.52 1.02
CA GLN A 97 22.62 5.08 2.35
C GLN A 97 21.18 5.46 2.72
N GLY A 98 20.74 5.04 3.92
CA GLY A 98 19.55 5.58 4.56
C GLY A 98 19.81 6.99 5.08
N ARG A 99 19.48 7.26 6.34
CA ARG A 99 19.83 8.51 7.01
C ARG A 99 21.35 8.71 7.10
N GLY A 100 21.83 9.88 6.69
CA GLY A 100 23.23 10.26 6.66
C GLY A 100 23.69 11.16 7.81
N SER A 101 22.78 11.89 8.47
CA SER A 101 23.10 12.66 9.68
C SER A 101 21.89 12.75 10.62
N ALA A 102 22.14 13.17 11.87
CA ALA A 102 21.09 13.37 12.86
C ALA A 102 20.08 14.45 12.43
N ASP A 103 20.56 15.51 11.76
CA ASP A 103 19.75 16.66 11.33
C ASP A 103 19.09 16.49 9.95
N GLU A 104 19.44 15.43 9.20
CA GLU A 104 18.85 15.18 7.87
C GLU A 104 17.34 14.93 8.01
N ILE A 105 16.52 15.53 7.15
CA ILE A 105 15.10 15.20 7.10
C ILE A 105 14.95 13.98 6.17
N THR A 106 14.20 12.96 6.59
CA THR A 106 13.94 11.78 5.75
C THR A 106 12.45 11.62 5.50
N VAL A 107 12.07 11.41 4.25
CA VAL A 107 10.69 11.11 3.84
C VAL A 107 10.65 9.67 3.35
N PHE A 108 9.74 8.87 3.88
CA PHE A 108 9.27 7.66 3.23
C PHE A 108 7.96 8.01 2.51
N ASP A 109 8.01 8.02 1.18
CA ASP A 109 6.88 8.28 0.29
C ASP A 109 6.24 6.93 -0.08
N SER A 110 5.27 6.53 0.75
CA SER A 110 4.62 5.22 0.72
C SER A 110 3.29 5.32 0.00
N VAL A 111 3.13 4.49 -1.04
CA VAL A 111 1.91 4.37 -1.85
C VAL A 111 1.30 2.97 -1.76
N GLY A 112 2.03 2.03 -1.17
CA GLY A 112 1.72 0.61 -1.16
C GLY A 112 2.20 -0.08 -2.43
N PHE A 113 2.93 -1.19 -2.26
CA PHE A 113 3.39 -2.00 -3.37
C PHE A 113 3.03 -3.48 -3.18
N ALA A 114 2.65 -4.15 -4.27
CA ALA A 114 2.12 -5.52 -4.25
C ALA A 114 3.01 -6.56 -3.55
N LEU A 115 4.31 -6.31 -3.40
CA LEU A 115 5.22 -7.15 -2.65
C LEU A 115 4.88 -7.21 -1.15
N GLU A 116 4.34 -6.14 -0.57
CA GLU A 116 3.90 -6.07 0.82
C GLU A 116 2.65 -6.93 1.04
N ASP A 117 1.68 -6.83 0.13
CA ASP A 117 0.48 -7.68 0.12
C ASP A 117 0.86 -9.15 -0.05
N PHE A 118 1.74 -9.46 -1.00
CA PHE A 118 2.24 -10.82 -1.20
C PHE A 118 2.88 -11.39 0.06
N SER A 119 3.72 -10.59 0.72
CA SER A 119 4.38 -10.99 1.97
C SER A 119 3.36 -11.24 3.09
N THR A 120 2.37 -10.36 3.20
CA THR A 120 1.27 -10.48 4.17
C THR A 120 0.41 -11.71 3.92
N LEU A 121 0.03 -11.97 2.66
CA LEU A 121 -0.74 -13.15 2.25
C LEU A 121 -0.01 -14.45 2.60
N ARG A 122 1.30 -14.52 2.33
CA ARG A 122 2.11 -15.69 2.70
C ARG A 122 2.16 -15.91 4.21
N TYR A 123 2.36 -14.83 4.96
CA TYR A 123 2.36 -14.89 6.42
C TYR A 123 1.00 -15.35 6.96
N LEU A 124 -0.09 -14.71 6.54
CA LEU A 124 -1.45 -15.05 6.95
C LEU A 124 -1.80 -16.50 6.58
N TYR A 125 -1.45 -16.96 5.38
CA TYR A 125 -1.66 -18.34 4.96
C TYR A 125 -0.95 -19.34 5.88
N GLN A 126 0.32 -19.10 6.20
CA GLN A 126 1.07 -19.94 7.13
C GLN A 126 0.43 -19.96 8.52
N ARG A 127 0.03 -18.81 9.06
CA ARG A 127 -0.61 -18.70 10.37
C ARG A 127 -1.97 -19.39 10.41
N ALA A 128 -2.79 -19.21 9.37
CA ALA A 128 -4.09 -19.84 9.23
C ALA A 128 -3.97 -21.37 9.18
N ARG A 129 -3.00 -21.89 8.40
CA ARG A 129 -2.69 -23.33 8.33
C ARG A 129 -2.29 -23.89 9.70
N SER A 130 -1.38 -23.24 10.42
CA SER A 130 -0.95 -23.69 11.75
C SER A 130 -2.08 -23.63 12.79
N ALA A 131 -2.94 -22.62 12.72
CA ALA A 131 -4.08 -22.45 13.62
C ALA A 131 -5.33 -23.26 13.21
N ARG A 132 -5.30 -23.94 12.05
CA ARG A 132 -6.46 -24.61 11.43
C ARG A 132 -7.67 -23.67 11.27
N ILE A 133 -7.40 -22.43 10.88
CA ILE A 133 -8.41 -21.40 10.60
C ILE A 133 -8.58 -21.31 9.08
N GLY A 134 -9.82 -21.22 8.62
CA GLY A 134 -10.19 -21.15 7.21
C GLY A 134 -11.14 -22.27 6.80
N ARG A 135 -11.63 -22.21 5.57
CA ARG A 135 -12.43 -23.26 4.94
C ARG A 135 -12.06 -23.34 3.48
N ASP A 136 -12.14 -24.54 2.92
CA ASP A 136 -12.03 -24.71 1.48
C ASP A 136 -13.27 -24.12 0.81
N ILE A 137 -13.04 -23.46 -0.32
CA ILE A 137 -14.09 -22.92 -1.18
C ILE A 137 -13.79 -23.38 -2.61
N GLU A 138 -14.82 -23.78 -3.33
CA GLU A 138 -14.71 -24.09 -4.75
C GLU A 138 -14.63 -22.78 -5.53
N LEU A 139 -13.39 -22.33 -5.81
CA LEU A 139 -13.14 -21.13 -6.60
C LEU A 139 -13.00 -21.46 -8.10
N ILE A 140 -12.41 -22.60 -8.41
CA ILE A 140 -12.21 -23.12 -9.77
C ILE A 140 -12.90 -24.47 -9.84
N PRO A 141 -13.73 -24.74 -10.86
CA PRO A 141 -14.39 -26.03 -10.99
C PRO A 141 -13.37 -27.14 -11.29
N GLU A 142 -13.51 -28.27 -10.62
CA GLU A 142 -12.82 -29.50 -10.98
C GLU A 142 -13.61 -30.22 -12.07
N LEU A 143 -13.01 -30.40 -13.25
CA LEU A 143 -13.66 -31.01 -14.41
C LEU A 143 -12.93 -32.27 -14.84
N GLU A 144 -13.69 -33.33 -15.17
CA GLU A 144 -13.12 -34.54 -15.77
C GLU A 144 -12.58 -34.27 -17.18
N ASP A 145 -13.34 -33.55 -18.01
CA ASP A 145 -12.85 -32.95 -19.24
C ASP A 145 -12.60 -31.45 -19.01
N PRO A 146 -11.34 -30.98 -18.93
CA PRO A 146 -11.02 -29.56 -18.72
C PRO A 146 -11.46 -28.66 -19.88
N ARG A 147 -11.92 -29.23 -21.00
CA ARG A 147 -12.48 -28.50 -22.15
C ARG A 147 -14.00 -28.38 -22.09
N ASP A 148 -14.68 -29.16 -21.25
CA ASP A 148 -16.14 -29.18 -21.16
C ASP A 148 -16.66 -28.36 -19.97
N LEU A 149 -16.45 -27.04 -20.01
CA LEU A 149 -17.04 -26.15 -19.01
C LEU A 149 -18.59 -26.17 -19.03
N PHE A 150 -19.20 -26.45 -20.19
CA PHE A 150 -20.65 -26.57 -20.33
C PHE A 150 -21.23 -27.80 -19.62
N GLY A 151 -20.41 -28.83 -19.38
CA GLY A 151 -20.74 -30.00 -18.55
C GLY A 151 -21.36 -29.63 -17.20
N LEU A 152 -20.82 -28.61 -16.53
CA LEU A 152 -21.29 -28.12 -15.23
C LEU A 152 -22.75 -27.66 -15.25
N LEU A 153 -23.22 -27.06 -16.33
CA LEU A 153 -24.60 -26.60 -16.45
C LEU A 153 -25.58 -27.79 -16.50
N ARG A 154 -25.15 -28.91 -17.08
CA ARG A 154 -25.95 -30.15 -17.18
C ARG A 154 -26.06 -30.84 -15.82
N GLU A 155 -24.97 -30.87 -15.06
CA GLU A 155 -24.92 -31.44 -13.71
C GLU A 155 -25.73 -30.62 -12.70
N THR A 156 -25.57 -29.29 -12.74
CA THR A 156 -26.32 -28.36 -11.87
C THR A 156 -27.83 -28.39 -12.18
N GLY A 157 -28.20 -28.53 -13.46
CA GLY A 157 -29.59 -28.70 -13.90
C GLY A 157 -30.22 -30.03 -13.47
N ALA A 158 -29.41 -31.07 -13.24
CA ALA A 158 -29.90 -32.36 -12.75
C ALA A 158 -30.21 -32.34 -11.24
N MET A 159 -29.43 -31.60 -10.43
CA MET A 159 -29.66 -31.45 -8.98
C MET A 159 -30.90 -30.60 -8.64
N ASN A 160 -31.35 -29.73 -9.54
CA ASN A 160 -32.51 -28.84 -9.34
C ASN A 160 -33.83 -29.38 -9.92
N ARG A 161 -33.90 -30.65 -10.32
CA ARG A 161 -35.20 -31.26 -10.67
C ARG A 161 -35.93 -31.63 -9.37
N PRO A 162 -37.12 -31.07 -9.09
CA PRO A 162 -37.93 -31.55 -7.97
C PRO A 162 -38.20 -33.05 -8.20
N ALA A 163 -38.02 -33.85 -7.14
CA ALA A 163 -38.38 -35.26 -7.16
C ALA A 163 -39.80 -35.38 -7.70
N GLN A 164 -39.97 -35.98 -8.88
CA GLN A 164 -41.28 -36.30 -9.41
C GLN A 164 -41.94 -37.20 -8.38
N LEU A 165 -43.02 -36.70 -7.77
CA LEU A 165 -43.92 -37.50 -6.94
C LEU A 165 -44.32 -38.74 -7.74
N GLU A 166 -43.90 -39.91 -7.29
CA GLU A 166 -44.50 -41.17 -7.69
C GLU A 166 -45.98 -41.13 -7.26
N THR A 167 -46.87 -40.93 -8.22
CA THR A 167 -48.29 -41.21 -8.06
C THR A 167 -48.61 -42.57 -8.65
N ALA A 168 -48.97 -43.48 -7.74
CA ALA A 168 -49.76 -44.72 -7.86
C ALA A 168 -49.17 -45.90 -8.65
#